data_AF-A0A929BKN4-F1
#
_entry.id   AF-A0A929BKN4-F1
#
_cell.length_a   1.000
_cell.length_b   1.000
_cell.length_c   1.000
_cell.angle_alpha   90.00
_cell.angle_beta   90.00
_cell.angle_gamma   90.00
#
_symmetry.space_group_name_H-M   'P 1'
#
loop_
_entity.id
_entity.type
_entity.pdbx_description
1 polymer ?
#
loop_
_entity_poly.entity_id
_entity_poly.type
_entity_poly.pdbx_seq_one_letter_code
_entity_poly.pdbx_strand_id
1 'polypeptide(L)'
;MTDRQPPTPNRGARVGLRLVPPRFPRADEAVQVATEARAEGPVDILFVNPPAPDRSIWIRSQHRVGRRSREGMIWPQVSLAQMAALFPDYRVDIIDAIPHRMTWETFERLLREKRPRYYITQVTAPTLQNDMYGVFLAKSLRMTTMAFGTHVTPMPRATMEAYPALDFVLRGEPELTLRELVDTLERKNDKAQISNPKSRIRNSKLQGWW
;
A
#
# COMPACT_ATOMS: atom_id res chain seq x y z
N MET A 1 -23.52 -79.89 -1.10
CA MET A 1 -22.39 -79.71 -0.16
C MET A 1 -21.42 -78.69 -0.75
N THR A 2 -21.46 -77.46 -0.27
CA THR A 2 -20.35 -76.49 -0.29
C THR A 2 -20.66 -75.42 0.75
N ASP A 3 -20.27 -75.72 1.98
CA ASP A 3 -20.31 -74.79 3.10
C ASP A 3 -19.23 -73.72 2.87
N ARG A 4 -19.64 -72.50 2.50
CA ARG A 4 -18.73 -71.35 2.37
C ARG A 4 -18.76 -70.58 3.69
N GLN A 5 -17.73 -70.80 4.50
CA GLN A 5 -17.48 -70.08 5.74
C GLN A 5 -17.42 -68.56 5.47
N PRO A 6 -18.09 -67.72 6.29
CA PRO A 6 -18.13 -66.28 6.05
C PRO A 6 -16.71 -65.67 6.20
N PRO A 7 -16.37 -64.66 5.38
CA PRO A 7 -15.05 -64.03 5.43
C PRO A 7 -14.82 -63.41 6.81
N THR A 8 -13.68 -63.73 7.43
CA THR A 8 -13.28 -63.15 8.70
C THR A 8 -13.23 -61.62 8.60
N PRO A 9 -13.84 -60.88 9.54
CA PRO A 9 -13.90 -59.42 9.47
C PRO A 9 -12.49 -58.82 9.46
N ASN A 10 -12.27 -57.89 8.53
CA ASN A 10 -10.99 -57.19 8.37
C ASN A 10 -10.56 -56.57 9.72
N ARG A 11 -9.44 -57.04 10.29
CA ARG A 11 -8.93 -56.56 11.59
C ARG A 11 -8.56 -55.07 11.58
N GLY A 12 -8.31 -54.49 10.39
CA GLY A 12 -8.09 -53.05 10.20
C GLY A 12 -9.34 -52.19 10.38
N ALA A 13 -10.55 -52.75 10.29
CA ALA A 13 -11.80 -52.01 10.48
C ALA A 13 -12.02 -51.54 11.94
N ARG A 14 -11.18 -52.00 12.88
CA ARG A 14 -11.22 -51.59 14.30
C ARG A 14 -10.21 -50.51 14.65
N VAL A 15 -9.29 -50.17 13.75
CA VAL A 15 -8.26 -49.15 14.00
C VAL A 15 -8.79 -47.80 13.53
N GLY A 16 -9.57 -47.14 14.39
CA GLY A 16 -9.92 -45.75 14.19
C GLY A 16 -8.67 -44.89 14.31
N LEU A 17 -8.20 -44.28 13.22
CA LEU A 17 -7.08 -43.34 13.26
C LEU A 17 -7.52 -42.11 14.06
N ARG A 18 -7.06 -42.01 15.31
CA ARG A 18 -7.34 -40.86 16.17
C ARG A 18 -6.44 -39.70 15.76
N LEU A 19 -6.89 -38.93 14.78
CA LEU A 19 -6.24 -37.68 14.38
C LEU A 19 -6.48 -36.63 15.47
N VAL A 20 -5.43 -36.24 16.18
CA VAL A 20 -5.48 -35.05 17.05
C VAL A 20 -5.29 -33.83 16.16
N PRO A 21 -6.22 -32.85 16.15
CA PRO A 21 -6.03 -31.66 15.35
C PRO A 21 -4.74 -30.94 15.81
N PRO A 22 -3.83 -30.59 14.88
CA PRO A 22 -2.59 -29.92 15.23
C PRO A 22 -2.89 -28.55 15.86
N ARG A 23 -2.24 -28.26 16.99
CA ARG A 23 -2.31 -26.96 17.66
C ARG A 23 -1.14 -26.10 17.21
N PHE A 24 -1.34 -25.32 16.14
CA PHE A 24 -0.33 -24.38 15.67
C PHE A 24 -0.26 -23.14 16.58
N PRO A 25 0.93 -22.66 16.95
CA PRO A 25 1.07 -21.41 17.71
C PRO A 25 0.61 -20.21 16.86
N ARG A 26 -0.10 -19.26 17.49
CA ARG A 26 -0.49 -17.98 16.86
C ARG A 26 0.48 -16.88 17.28
N ALA A 27 1.01 -16.14 16.31
CA ALA A 27 1.91 -15.01 16.53
C ALA A 27 1.27 -13.66 16.20
N ASP A 28 -0.04 -13.65 15.90
CA ASP A 28 -0.76 -12.48 15.39
C ASP A 28 -0.61 -11.25 16.30
N GLU A 29 -0.71 -11.46 17.62
CA GLU A 29 -0.57 -10.40 18.63
C GLU A 29 0.84 -9.79 18.66
N ALA A 30 1.88 -10.62 18.54
CA ALA A 30 3.27 -10.15 18.54
C ALA A 30 3.59 -9.31 17.29
N VAL A 31 3.05 -9.71 16.13
CA VAL A 31 3.18 -8.95 14.88
C VAL A 31 2.42 -7.63 14.94
N GLN A 32 1.23 -7.63 15.56
CA GLN A 32 0.41 -6.43 15.69
C GLN A 32 1.10 -5.34 16.52
N VAL A 33 1.65 -5.70 17.69
CA VAL A 33 2.37 -4.77 18.58
C VAL A 33 3.60 -4.16 17.90
N ALA A 34 4.39 -4.96 17.17
CA ALA A 34 5.55 -4.47 16.43
C ALA A 34 5.17 -3.52 15.28
N THR A 35 3.95 -3.63 14.76
CA THR A 35 3.46 -2.81 13.64
C THR A 35 2.92 -1.45 14.10
N GLU A 36 2.30 -1.41 15.29
CA GLU A 36 1.67 -0.22 15.88
C GLU A 36 2.68 0.81 16.42
N ALA A 37 3.88 0.36 16.81
CA ALA A 37 4.97 1.26 17.21
C ALA A 37 5.56 1.98 15.98
N ARG A 38 4.93 3.08 15.55
CA ARG A 38 5.51 4.01 14.59
C ARG A 38 6.68 4.73 15.28
N ALA A 39 7.90 4.52 14.80
CA ALA A 39 9.07 5.29 15.23
C ALA A 39 8.89 6.77 14.88
N GLU A 40 9.44 7.67 15.68
CA GLU A 40 9.38 9.12 15.46
C GLU A 40 10.23 9.51 14.24
N GLY A 41 9.63 10.26 13.30
CA GLY A 41 10.26 10.73 12.07
C GLY A 41 9.64 10.35 10.70
N PRO A 42 8.45 9.72 10.57
CA PRO A 42 7.98 9.25 9.27
C PRO A 42 7.51 10.43 8.38
N VAL A 43 7.59 10.22 7.08
CA VAL A 43 6.86 11.02 6.09
C VAL A 43 5.36 10.76 6.31
N ASP A 44 4.51 11.76 6.14
CA ASP A 44 3.06 11.58 6.19
C ASP A 44 2.53 11.15 4.82
N ILE A 45 2.94 11.88 3.78
CA ILE A 45 2.49 11.69 2.40
C ILE A 45 3.70 11.48 1.50
N LEU A 46 3.70 10.38 0.76
CA LEU A 46 4.74 10.06 -0.21
C LEU A 46 4.16 10.07 -1.62
N PHE A 47 4.67 10.97 -2.46
CA PHE A 47 4.36 11.02 -3.89
C PHE A 47 5.40 10.23 -4.67
N VAL A 48 4.96 9.37 -5.60
CA VAL A 48 5.83 8.37 -6.19
C VAL A 48 5.68 8.26 -7.70
N ASN A 49 6.82 8.36 -8.38
CA ASN A 49 7.06 7.85 -9.72
C ASN A 49 7.89 6.55 -9.56
N PRO A 50 7.27 5.35 -9.58
CA PRO A 50 7.89 4.10 -9.11
C PRO A 50 8.95 3.57 -10.09
N PRO A 51 9.77 2.57 -9.71
CA PRO A 51 10.75 1.96 -10.62
C PRO A 51 10.15 1.59 -11.99
N ALA A 52 10.94 1.75 -13.05
CA ALA A 52 10.53 1.31 -14.39
C ALA A 52 10.56 -0.23 -14.49
N PRO A 53 9.67 -0.84 -15.29
CA PRO A 53 9.62 -2.28 -15.47
C PRO A 53 10.93 -2.86 -16.02
N ASP A 54 11.65 -2.09 -16.83
CA ASP A 54 12.90 -2.47 -17.49
C ASP A 54 14.09 -1.57 -17.11
N ARG A 55 13.96 -0.78 -16.03
CA ARG A 55 14.94 0.24 -15.60
C ARG A 55 15.34 1.25 -16.69
N SER A 56 14.50 1.40 -17.73
CA SER A 56 14.66 2.43 -18.74
C SER A 56 13.92 3.72 -18.34
N ILE A 57 14.07 4.77 -19.15
CA ILE A 57 13.48 6.06 -18.86
C ILE A 57 12.07 6.09 -19.44
N TRP A 58 11.09 6.17 -18.54
CA TRP A 58 9.67 6.30 -18.89
C TRP A 58 9.16 7.69 -18.52
N ILE A 59 8.53 8.34 -19.48
CA ILE A 59 7.86 9.62 -19.31
C ILE A 59 6.43 9.32 -18.87
N ARG A 60 6.03 9.83 -17.70
CA ARG A 60 4.71 9.58 -17.07
C ARG A 60 3.96 10.85 -16.61
N SER A 61 4.55 12.04 -16.79
CA SER A 61 4.00 13.32 -16.32
C SER A 61 3.38 14.17 -17.45
N GLN A 62 2.69 15.26 -17.07
CA GLN A 62 2.13 16.29 -17.98
C GLN A 62 1.00 15.81 -18.90
N HIS A 63 0.01 15.09 -18.35
CA HIS A 63 -1.23 14.68 -19.05
C HIS A 63 -1.01 13.90 -20.37
N ARG A 64 0.13 13.23 -20.52
CA ARG A 64 0.38 12.34 -21.66
C ARG A 64 0.01 10.90 -21.32
N VAL A 65 -0.15 10.08 -22.36
CA VAL A 65 -0.47 8.65 -22.24
C VAL A 65 0.66 7.81 -21.66
N GLY A 66 1.81 8.41 -21.32
CA GLY A 66 3.02 7.70 -20.93
C GLY A 66 3.77 7.12 -22.13
N ARG A 67 5.11 7.13 -22.11
CA ARG A 67 5.92 6.43 -23.12
C ARG A 67 7.34 6.18 -22.64
N ARG A 68 8.00 5.18 -23.21
CA ARG A 68 9.44 5.03 -23.10
C ARG A 68 10.15 6.14 -23.89
N SER A 69 11.16 6.75 -23.28
CA SER A 69 12.01 7.77 -23.90
C SER A 69 13.01 7.10 -24.85
N ARG A 70 13.04 7.52 -26.12
CA ARG A 70 13.96 6.96 -27.13
C ARG A 70 15.35 7.58 -26.99
N GLU A 71 15.38 8.86 -26.64
CA GLU A 71 16.58 9.70 -26.54
C GLU A 71 17.20 9.64 -25.13
N GLY A 72 16.54 8.97 -24.18
CA GLY A 72 16.96 8.98 -22.78
C GLY A 72 16.65 10.30 -22.05
N MET A 73 15.81 11.16 -22.61
CA MET A 73 15.34 12.39 -21.97
C MET A 73 14.48 12.08 -20.74
N ILE A 74 14.84 12.68 -19.61
CA ILE A 74 14.13 12.60 -18.33
C ILE A 74 13.17 13.78 -18.24
N TRP A 75 11.91 13.52 -17.90
CA TRP A 75 10.92 14.57 -17.66
C TRP A 75 10.73 14.76 -16.17
N PRO A 76 10.78 16.00 -15.67
CA PRO A 76 10.54 16.26 -14.26
C PRO A 76 9.12 15.86 -13.86
N GLN A 77 8.96 15.42 -12.61
CA GLN A 77 7.67 15.02 -12.04
C GLN A 77 6.89 16.23 -11.54
N VAL A 78 6.58 17.16 -12.45
CA VAL A 78 5.88 18.42 -12.12
C VAL A 78 4.51 18.16 -11.49
N SER A 79 3.75 17.20 -12.02
CA SER A 79 2.45 16.84 -11.46
C SER A 79 2.58 16.33 -10.01
N LEU A 80 3.57 15.50 -9.69
CA LEU A 80 3.80 15.06 -8.31
C LEU A 80 4.23 16.22 -7.40
N ALA A 81 5.11 17.10 -7.89
CA ALA A 81 5.55 18.28 -7.14
C ALA A 81 4.41 19.26 -6.86
N GLN A 82 3.51 19.45 -7.83
CA GLN A 82 2.32 20.29 -7.67
C GLN A 82 1.38 19.71 -6.60
N MET A 83 1.12 18.40 -6.62
CA MET A 83 0.29 17.75 -5.60
C MET A 83 0.94 17.85 -4.21
N ALA A 84 2.26 17.68 -4.12
CA ALA A 84 3.00 17.82 -2.87
C ALA A 84 2.88 19.21 -2.24
N ALA A 85 2.86 20.26 -3.07
CA ALA A 85 2.74 21.64 -2.62
C ALA A 85 1.39 21.97 -1.94
N LEU A 86 0.36 21.13 -2.10
CA LEU A 86 -0.95 21.31 -1.46
C LEU A 86 -0.96 20.99 0.05
N PHE A 87 0.15 20.46 0.58
CA PHE A 87 0.24 19.95 1.95
C PHE A 87 1.41 20.58 2.74
N PRO A 88 1.44 21.92 2.91
CA PRO A 88 2.48 22.58 3.71
C PRO A 88 2.40 22.22 5.21
N ASP A 89 1.26 21.69 5.65
CA ASP A 89 0.95 21.24 7.00
C ASP A 89 1.33 19.77 7.27
N TYR A 90 1.87 19.05 6.28
CA TYR A 90 2.30 17.66 6.41
C TYR A 90 3.79 17.49 6.12
N ARG A 91 4.39 16.42 6.64
CA ARG A 91 5.72 15.99 6.19
C ARG A 91 5.57 15.26 4.86
N VAL A 92 5.92 15.92 3.77
CA VAL A 92 5.80 15.37 2.42
C VAL A 92 7.16 15.00 1.84
N ASP A 93 7.20 13.95 1.04
CA ASP A 93 8.37 13.60 0.25
C ASP A 93 7.98 13.07 -1.15
N ILE A 94 8.91 13.14 -2.10
CA ILE A 94 8.73 12.70 -3.48
C ILE A 94 9.84 11.71 -3.85
N ILE A 95 9.45 10.53 -4.33
CA ILE A 95 10.38 9.58 -4.95
C ILE A 95 10.19 9.61 -6.46
N ASP A 96 11.24 10.01 -7.17
CA ASP A 96 11.39 9.76 -8.59
C ASP A 96 12.42 8.64 -8.83
N ALA A 97 11.93 7.44 -9.11
CA ALA A 97 12.77 6.27 -9.31
C ALA A 97 13.44 6.21 -10.70
N ILE A 98 12.94 6.99 -11.68
CA ILE A 98 13.36 6.90 -13.08
C ILE A 98 14.79 7.42 -13.31
N PRO A 99 15.15 8.64 -12.88
CA PRO A 99 16.50 9.18 -13.08
C PRO A 99 17.59 8.28 -12.51
N HIS A 100 17.30 7.63 -11.38
CA HIS A 100 18.23 6.77 -10.66
C HIS A 100 18.24 5.32 -11.13
N ARG A 101 17.41 4.94 -12.13
CA ARG A 101 17.23 3.55 -12.56
C ARG A 101 17.01 2.60 -11.37
N MET A 102 16.27 3.09 -10.38
CA MET A 102 16.12 2.46 -9.08
C MET A 102 15.56 1.04 -9.24
N THR A 103 16.06 0.10 -8.44
CA THR A 103 15.52 -1.26 -8.40
C THR A 103 14.33 -1.35 -7.46
N TRP A 104 13.51 -2.40 -7.64
CA TRP A 104 12.37 -2.64 -6.76
C TRP A 104 12.78 -2.92 -5.32
N GLU A 105 13.90 -3.61 -5.10
CA GLU A 105 14.43 -3.89 -3.75
C GLU A 105 14.84 -2.60 -3.03
N THR A 106 15.48 -1.68 -3.77
CA THR A 106 15.86 -0.37 -3.25
C THR A 106 14.62 0.46 -2.90
N PHE A 107 13.64 0.45 -3.80
CA PHE A 107 12.38 1.15 -3.61
C PHE A 107 11.59 0.62 -2.41
N GLU A 108 11.49 -0.70 -2.26
CA GLU A 108 10.80 -1.32 -1.12
C GLU A 108 11.47 -0.97 0.21
N ARG A 109 12.82 -0.97 0.26
CA ARG A 109 13.56 -0.51 1.43
C ARG A 109 13.22 0.94 1.78
N LEU A 110 13.15 1.84 0.80
CA LEU A 110 12.77 3.23 1.01
C LEU A 110 11.33 3.37 1.54
N LEU A 111 10.38 2.57 1.03
CA LEU A 111 9.02 2.56 1.56
C LEU A 111 8.98 2.13 3.03
N ARG A 112 9.76 1.11 3.40
CA ARG A 112 9.88 0.60 4.78
C ARG A 112 10.58 1.58 5.71
N GLU A 113 11.51 2.37 5.21
CA GLU A 113 12.22 3.41 5.97
C GLU A 113 11.33 4.62 6.20
N LYS A 114 10.70 5.16 5.14
CA LYS A 114 9.87 6.37 5.22
C LYS A 114 8.54 6.15 5.93
N ARG A 115 8.00 4.93 5.85
CA ARG A 115 6.72 4.49 6.42
C ARG A 115 5.58 5.50 6.25
N PRO A 116 5.30 6.05 5.05
CA PRO A 116 4.22 7.02 4.85
C PRO A 116 2.85 6.48 5.23
N ARG A 117 1.92 7.38 5.55
CA ARG A 117 0.49 7.01 5.72
C ARG A 117 -0.20 6.91 4.37
N TYR A 118 0.15 7.84 3.49
CA TYR A 118 -0.44 7.99 2.18
C TYR A 118 0.61 7.75 1.11
N TYR A 119 0.30 6.83 0.20
CA TYR A 119 1.09 6.56 -1.00
C TYR A 119 0.31 7.06 -2.20
N ILE A 120 0.89 7.97 -2.97
CA ILE A 120 0.20 8.62 -4.08
C ILE A 120 1.05 8.48 -5.33
N THR A 121 0.48 7.97 -6.41
CA THR A 121 1.22 7.76 -7.66
C THR A 121 0.44 8.23 -8.89
N GLN A 122 1.17 8.68 -9.90
CA GLN A 122 0.61 9.01 -11.20
C GLN A 122 0.61 7.77 -12.09
N VAL A 123 -0.54 7.43 -12.66
CA VAL A 123 -0.74 6.21 -13.45
C VAL A 123 -1.06 6.55 -14.89
N THR A 124 -0.34 5.88 -15.80
CA THR A 124 -0.55 5.93 -17.25
C THR A 124 -0.74 4.52 -17.80
N ALA A 125 -1.39 4.37 -18.96
CA ALA A 125 -1.77 3.06 -19.46
C ALA A 125 -0.57 2.12 -19.75
N PRO A 126 0.54 2.57 -20.37
CA PRO A 126 1.68 1.71 -20.70
C PRO A 126 2.45 1.16 -19.50
N THR A 127 2.33 1.80 -18.33
CA THR A 127 3.01 1.40 -17.10
C THR A 127 2.06 0.92 -16.02
N LEU A 128 0.76 0.79 -16.31
CA LEU A 128 -0.28 0.48 -15.32
C LEU A 128 0.10 -0.69 -14.39
N GLN A 129 0.36 -1.86 -14.96
CA GLN A 129 0.66 -3.05 -14.16
C GLN A 129 1.92 -2.87 -13.30
N ASN A 130 2.92 -2.16 -13.83
CA ASN A 130 4.14 -1.84 -13.10
C ASN A 130 3.89 -0.85 -11.96
N ASP A 131 3.11 0.20 -12.21
CA ASP A 131 2.75 1.20 -11.20
C ASP A 131 1.90 0.55 -10.09
N MET A 132 1.03 -0.41 -10.45
CA MET A 132 0.24 -1.19 -9.50
C MET A 132 1.08 -2.14 -8.64
N TYR A 133 2.27 -2.54 -9.08
CA TYR A 133 3.19 -3.27 -8.19
C TYR A 133 3.70 -2.37 -7.05
N GLY A 134 3.98 -1.10 -7.32
CA GLY A 134 4.29 -0.12 -6.28
C GLY A 134 3.13 0.10 -5.31
N VAL A 135 1.90 0.19 -5.83
CA VAL A 135 0.67 0.26 -5.03
C VAL A 135 0.52 -0.97 -4.13
N PHE A 136 0.74 -2.17 -4.67
CA PHE A 136 0.68 -3.42 -3.91
C PHE A 136 1.70 -3.43 -2.76
N LEU A 137 2.96 -3.05 -3.02
CA LEU A 137 3.99 -2.96 -1.99
C LEU A 137 3.57 -1.97 -0.89
N ALA A 138 3.12 -0.78 -1.26
CA ALA A 138 2.63 0.21 -0.31
C ALA A 138 1.46 -0.32 0.53
N LYS A 139 0.49 -1.00 -0.10
CA LYS A 139 -0.66 -1.60 0.59
C LYS A 139 -0.24 -2.69 1.57
N SER A 140 0.74 -3.53 1.20
CA SER A 140 1.28 -4.57 2.09
C SER A 140 1.92 -3.98 3.36
N LEU A 141 2.37 -2.73 3.29
CA LEU A 141 2.91 -1.94 4.39
C LEU A 141 1.86 -1.11 5.13
N ARG A 142 0.56 -1.40 4.90
CA ARG A 142 -0.61 -0.73 5.50
C ARG A 142 -0.74 0.76 5.18
N MET A 143 -0.17 1.20 4.06
CA MET A 143 -0.37 2.55 3.54
C MET A 143 -1.77 2.64 2.89
N THR A 144 -2.38 3.83 2.94
CA THR A 144 -3.54 4.15 2.10
C THR A 144 -3.04 4.56 0.73
N THR A 145 -3.50 3.88 -0.32
CA THR A 145 -2.98 4.05 -1.67
C THR A 145 -3.94 4.86 -2.54
N MET A 146 -3.39 5.82 -3.27
CA MET A 146 -4.16 6.70 -4.13
C MET A 146 -3.48 6.83 -5.49
N ALA A 147 -4.28 6.93 -6.54
CA ALA A 147 -3.78 7.14 -7.89
C ALA A 147 -4.52 8.27 -8.59
N PHE A 148 -3.80 9.00 -9.43
CA PHE A 148 -4.36 9.94 -10.39
C PHE A 148 -3.69 9.74 -11.75
N GLY A 149 -4.23 10.34 -12.81
CA GLY A 149 -3.61 10.32 -14.12
C GLY A 149 -4.55 9.91 -15.25
N THR A 150 -3.97 9.87 -16.46
CA THR A 150 -4.70 9.73 -17.72
C THR A 150 -5.38 8.39 -17.89
N HIS A 151 -4.86 7.32 -17.27
CA HIS A 151 -5.46 5.99 -17.35
C HIS A 151 -6.66 5.82 -16.41
N VAL A 152 -6.49 6.23 -15.15
CA VAL A 152 -7.48 5.97 -14.09
C VAL A 152 -8.69 6.91 -14.19
N THR A 153 -8.55 8.07 -14.85
CA THR A 153 -9.65 9.02 -15.05
C THR A 153 -10.81 8.47 -15.89
N PRO A 154 -10.58 7.86 -17.08
CA PRO A 154 -11.66 7.24 -17.86
C PRO A 154 -12.08 5.86 -17.33
N MET A 155 -11.21 5.14 -16.60
CA MET A 155 -11.48 3.75 -16.18
C MET A 155 -11.34 3.50 -14.66
N PRO A 156 -11.90 4.35 -13.77
CA PRO A 156 -11.61 4.29 -12.34
C PRO A 156 -12.09 2.97 -11.70
N ARG A 157 -13.36 2.60 -11.94
CA ARG A 157 -13.99 1.40 -11.34
C ARG A 157 -13.31 0.12 -11.81
N ALA A 158 -13.19 -0.06 -13.13
CA ALA A 158 -12.53 -1.23 -13.71
C ALA A 158 -11.07 -1.37 -13.22
N THR A 159 -10.34 -0.26 -13.06
CA THR A 159 -8.98 -0.31 -12.52
C THR A 159 -8.97 -0.76 -11.06
N MET A 160 -9.80 -0.17 -10.21
CA MET A 160 -9.85 -0.52 -8.78
C MET A 160 -10.35 -1.95 -8.55
N GLU A 161 -11.27 -2.45 -9.37
CA GLU A 161 -11.72 -3.84 -9.35
C GLU A 161 -10.58 -4.80 -9.73
N ALA A 162 -9.80 -4.47 -10.77
CA ALA A 162 -8.66 -5.27 -11.21
C ALA A 162 -7.47 -5.19 -10.23
N TYR A 163 -7.31 -4.08 -9.53
CA TYR A 163 -6.21 -3.82 -8.58
C TYR A 163 -6.74 -3.40 -7.21
N PRO A 164 -7.24 -4.35 -6.37
CA PRO A 164 -7.85 -4.05 -5.07
C PRO A 164 -6.89 -3.43 -4.04
N ALA A 165 -5.59 -3.45 -4.32
CA ALA A 165 -4.59 -2.76 -3.49
C ALA A 165 -4.64 -1.24 -3.65
N LEU A 166 -5.34 -0.72 -4.66
CA LEU A 166 -5.58 0.70 -4.90
C LEU A 166 -6.85 1.17 -4.17
N ASP A 167 -6.70 1.93 -3.10
CA ASP A 167 -7.84 2.34 -2.26
C ASP A 167 -8.68 3.45 -2.89
N PHE A 168 -8.04 4.41 -3.57
CA PHE A 168 -8.71 5.56 -4.15
C PHE A 168 -8.16 5.93 -5.53
N VAL A 169 -9.08 6.35 -6.42
CA VAL A 169 -8.75 7.01 -7.69
C VAL A 169 -9.25 8.45 -7.65
N LEU A 170 -8.35 9.39 -7.92
CA LEU A 170 -8.66 10.80 -8.14
C LEU A 170 -8.93 11.00 -9.63
N ARG A 171 -10.19 11.32 -9.97
CA ARG A 171 -10.67 11.42 -11.34
C ARG A 171 -10.62 12.87 -11.82
N GLY A 172 -10.07 13.11 -13.00
CA GLY A 172 -9.97 14.46 -13.57
C GLY A 172 -8.80 15.23 -12.97
N GLU A 173 -9.03 16.49 -12.61
CA GLU A 173 -8.04 17.34 -11.95
C GLU A 173 -7.94 16.99 -10.45
N PRO A 174 -6.82 16.42 -9.99
CA PRO A 174 -6.76 15.73 -8.71
C PRO A 174 -6.54 16.66 -7.51
N GLU A 175 -6.15 17.91 -7.70
CA GLU A 175 -5.56 18.78 -6.66
C GLU A 175 -6.49 18.95 -5.46
N LEU A 176 -7.65 19.57 -5.66
CA LEU A 176 -8.60 19.85 -4.57
C LEU A 176 -9.18 18.55 -4.00
N THR A 177 -9.47 17.57 -4.87
CA THR A 177 -9.99 16.27 -4.43
C THR A 177 -9.00 15.53 -3.54
N LEU A 178 -7.69 15.60 -3.84
CA LEU A 178 -6.69 14.99 -2.96
C LEU A 178 -6.67 15.68 -1.60
N ARG A 179 -6.69 17.02 -1.56
CA ARG A 179 -6.70 17.78 -0.31
C ARG A 179 -7.89 17.39 0.57
N GLU A 180 -9.09 17.42 -0.01
CA GLU A 180 -10.33 17.07 0.69
C GLU A 180 -10.34 15.62 1.18
N LEU A 181 -9.81 14.69 0.38
CA LEU A 181 -9.74 13.28 0.74
C LEU A 181 -8.83 13.07 1.95
N VAL A 182 -7.62 13.63 1.94
CA VAL A 182 -6.68 13.53 3.06
C VAL A 182 -7.29 14.11 4.33
N ASP A 183 -7.87 15.33 4.27
CA ASP A 183 -8.52 15.96 5.42
C ASP A 183 -9.67 15.12 5.97
N THR A 184 -10.43 14.47 5.10
CA THR A 184 -11.53 13.58 5.48
C THR A 184 -11.03 12.32 6.19
N LEU A 185 -9.93 11.74 5.72
CA LEU A 185 -9.32 10.55 6.33
C LEU A 185 -8.71 10.88 7.70
N GLU A 186 -8.06 12.03 7.86
CA GLU A 186 -7.56 12.49 9.16
C GLU A 186 -8.67 12.65 10.19
N ARG A 187 -9.75 13.37 9.84
CA ARG A 187 -10.89 13.57 10.75
C ARG A 187 -11.53 12.26 11.19
N LYS A 188 -11.57 11.25 10.31
CA LYS A 188 -12.07 9.91 10.66
C LYS A 188 -11.14 9.20 11.64
N ASN A 189 -9.83 9.29 11.43
CA ASN A 189 -8.84 8.69 12.32
C ASN A 189 -8.87 9.33 13.72
N ASP A 190 -8.99 10.65 13.81
CA ASP A 190 -9.11 11.36 15.09
C ASP A 190 -10.34 10.91 15.89
N LYS A 191 -11.49 10.81 15.23
CA LYS A 191 -12.73 10.32 15.86
C LYS A 191 -12.60 8.88 16.35
N ALA A 192 -11.96 8.01 15.57
CA ALA A 192 -11.72 6.63 15.97
C ALA A 192 -10.84 6.55 17.23
N GLN A 193 -9.80 7.39 17.33
CA GLN A 193 -8.95 7.50 18.51
C GLN A 193 -9.70 8.03 19.73
N ILE A 194 -10.56 9.04 19.57
CA ILE A 194 -11.40 9.58 20.67
C ILE A 194 -12.38 8.51 21.19
N SER A 195 -12.94 7.69 20.30
CA SER A 195 -13.89 6.62 20.66
C SER A 195 -13.26 5.40 21.35
N ASN A 196 -11.93 5.27 21.35
CA ASN A 196 -11.21 4.16 21.97
C ASN A 196 -10.44 4.63 23.23
N PRO A 197 -11.07 4.67 24.41
CA PRO A 197 -10.47 5.27 25.62
C PRO A 197 -9.20 4.58 26.14
N LYS A 198 -8.81 3.41 25.61
CA LYS A 198 -7.56 2.72 25.98
C LYS A 198 -6.29 3.31 25.35
N SER A 199 -6.38 4.15 24.32
CA SER A 199 -5.20 4.78 23.69
C SER A 199 -4.73 6.06 24.40
N ARG A 200 -5.50 6.58 25.38
CA ARG A 200 -5.24 7.87 26.05
C ARG A 200 -4.16 7.83 27.15
N ILE A 201 -3.46 6.71 27.34
CA ILE A 201 -2.34 6.61 28.28
C ILE A 201 -1.01 6.94 27.57
N ARG A 202 -0.95 8.06 26.85
CA ARG A 202 0.30 8.77 26.55
C ARG A 202 0.00 10.26 26.62
N ASN A 203 0.78 10.98 27.42
CA ASN A 203 0.74 12.44 27.66
C ASN A 203 -0.32 13.01 28.62
N SER A 204 -0.34 12.54 29.88
CA SER A 204 -0.82 13.36 31.01
C SER A 204 0.29 13.82 31.97
N LYS A 205 1.57 13.68 31.61
CA LYS A 205 2.68 14.26 32.37
C LYS A 205 3.42 15.25 31.50
N LEU A 206 2.92 16.47 31.46
CA LEU A 206 3.65 17.73 31.26
C LEU A 206 2.63 18.89 31.49
N GLN A 207 2.05 18.91 32.69
CA GLN A 207 1.67 20.18 33.33
C GLN A 207 2.62 20.31 34.51
N GLY A 208 3.54 21.25 34.42
CA GLY A 208 4.71 21.27 35.30
C GLY A 208 5.68 22.42 35.02
N TRP A 209 5.20 23.65 35.22
CA TRP A 209 5.98 24.82 35.66
C TRP A 209 6.86 25.54 34.63
N TRP A 210 6.76 26.88 34.71
CA TRP A 210 7.38 27.98 33.93
C TRP A 210 6.66 28.37 32.64
#